data_AF-A0A9X3HV19-F1
#
_entry.id   AF-A0A9X3HV19-F1
#
_cell.length_a   1.000
_cell.length_b   1.000
_cell.length_c   1.000
_cell.angle_alpha   90.00
_cell.angle_beta   90.00
_cell.angle_gamma   90.00
#
_symmetry.space_group_name_H-M   'P 1'
#
loop_
_entity.id
_entity.type
_entity.pdbx_description
1 polymer ?
#
loop_
_entity_poly.entity_id
_entity_poly.type
_entity_poly.pdbx_seq_one_letter_code
_entity_poly.pdbx_strand_id
1 'polypeptide(L)'
;FEGVTEEQIAPVLFEKYFGKSNYALGISFISVSGKNYSPFISLAYKLGVPVCIVSDNDGNTSDEIASQIRKLEQKFNCTFSPEFLSINYLHNGCDIEAELVNHLGLVDELKQSLVQLTVNENDNPRYIEAKTNEFARFNNTELLEKLDSTKSGYSGFLADIIANSDKEPNQLIPQAFIDSFETIKEWRTL
;
A
#
# COMPACT_ATOMS: atom_id res chain seq x y z
N PHE A 1 -7.11 2.58 0.53
CA PHE A 1 -6.10 2.14 1.51
C PHE A 1 -6.36 2.79 2.85
N GLU A 2 -5.71 2.32 3.91
CA GLU A 2 -5.92 2.82 5.26
C GLU A 2 -4.93 3.93 5.62
N GLY A 3 -3.68 3.77 5.22
CA GLY A 3 -2.55 4.58 5.68
C GLY A 3 -1.89 5.44 4.62
N VAL A 4 -0.84 6.13 5.06
CA VAL A 4 0.03 6.96 4.22
C VAL A 4 1.05 6.13 3.46
N THR A 5 1.48 4.99 4.03
CA THR A 5 2.48 4.12 3.41
C THR A 5 1.98 3.63 2.07
N GLU A 6 0.76 3.08 2.03
CA GLU A 6 0.10 2.60 0.81
C GLU A 6 -0.12 3.74 -0.19
N GLU A 7 -0.49 4.93 0.28
CA GLU A 7 -0.70 6.10 -0.59
C GLU A 7 0.59 6.52 -1.32
N GLN A 8 1.74 6.44 -0.66
CA GLN A 8 3.03 6.76 -1.28
C GLN A 8 3.51 5.66 -2.24
N ILE A 9 3.35 4.38 -1.87
CA ILE A 9 3.91 3.28 -2.69
C ILE A 9 2.97 2.82 -3.81
N ALA A 10 1.64 2.90 -3.65
CA ALA A 10 0.68 2.36 -4.62
C ALA A 10 0.87 2.90 -6.05
N PRO A 11 1.12 4.21 -6.28
CA PRO A 11 1.40 4.72 -7.62
C PRO A 11 2.61 4.07 -8.27
N VAL A 12 3.69 3.88 -7.51
CA VAL A 12 4.93 3.25 -7.98
C VAL A 12 4.73 1.77 -8.26
N LEU A 13 4.06 1.04 -7.35
CA LEU A 13 3.74 -0.37 -7.55
C LEU A 13 2.91 -0.57 -8.82
N PHE A 14 1.91 0.31 -9.03
CA PHE A 14 1.07 0.29 -10.21
C PHE A 14 1.85 0.53 -11.49
N GLU A 15 2.73 1.55 -11.50
CA GLU A 15 3.56 1.85 -12.66
C GLU A 15 4.56 0.74 -12.97
N LYS A 16 5.16 0.12 -11.94
CA LYS A 16 6.00 -1.08 -12.08
C LYS A 16 5.25 -2.25 -12.69
N TYR A 17 3.99 -2.43 -12.32
CA TYR A 17 3.16 -3.53 -12.81
C TYR A 17 2.67 -3.30 -14.26
N PHE A 18 2.16 -2.11 -14.59
CA PHE A 18 1.57 -1.83 -15.91
C PHE A 18 2.54 -1.21 -16.93
N GLY A 19 3.70 -0.74 -16.49
CA GLY A 19 4.62 0.07 -17.31
C GLY A 19 4.02 1.42 -17.73
N LYS A 20 2.97 1.88 -17.05
CA LYS A 20 2.24 3.14 -17.32
C LYS A 20 1.85 3.79 -16.01
N SER A 21 1.91 5.11 -15.96
CA SER A 21 1.44 5.86 -14.79
C SER A 21 -0.08 5.70 -14.60
N ASN A 22 -0.52 5.75 -13.34
CA ASN A 22 -1.93 5.73 -12.97
C ASN A 22 -2.72 6.88 -13.61
N TYR A 23 -2.08 8.05 -13.79
CA TYR A 23 -2.69 9.20 -14.47
C TYR A 23 -3.03 8.91 -15.93
N ALA A 24 -2.14 8.24 -16.67
CA ALA A 24 -2.39 7.85 -18.06
C ALA A 24 -3.58 6.89 -18.18
N LEU A 25 -3.83 6.11 -17.13
CA LEU A 25 -4.94 5.18 -17.03
C LEU A 25 -6.13 5.75 -16.26
N GLY A 26 -6.13 7.04 -15.91
CA GLY A 26 -7.25 7.69 -15.21
C GLY A 26 -7.63 7.01 -13.90
N ILE A 27 -6.65 6.53 -13.14
CA ILE A 27 -6.81 5.85 -11.85
C ILE A 27 -6.33 6.77 -10.73
N SER A 28 -7.17 6.88 -9.70
CA SER A 28 -6.88 7.65 -8.49
C SER A 28 -6.67 6.72 -7.31
N PHE A 29 -5.56 6.91 -6.60
CA PHE A 29 -5.26 6.26 -5.32
C PHE A 29 -5.67 7.18 -4.18
N ILE A 30 -6.37 6.63 -3.19
CA ILE A 30 -6.95 7.39 -2.09
C ILE A 30 -6.71 6.64 -0.77
N SER A 31 -6.13 7.32 0.20
CA SER A 31 -6.12 6.89 1.60
C SER A 31 -7.39 7.37 2.31
N VAL A 32 -8.05 6.47 3.04
CA VAL A 32 -9.22 6.83 3.85
C VAL A 32 -8.85 7.24 5.27
N SER A 33 -7.55 7.29 5.60
CA SER A 33 -7.02 7.69 6.91
C SER A 33 -7.65 6.90 8.06
N GLY A 34 -7.55 5.58 7.99
CA GLY A 34 -8.16 4.61 8.92
C GLY A 34 -9.04 3.60 8.18
N LYS A 35 -10.13 3.15 8.82
CA LYS A 35 -10.99 2.07 8.30
C LYS A 35 -12.34 2.53 7.76
N ASN A 36 -12.59 3.84 7.64
CA ASN A 36 -13.90 4.38 7.24
C ASN A 36 -14.03 4.57 5.71
N TYR A 37 -14.26 3.47 5.00
CA TYR A 37 -14.45 3.45 3.55
C TYR A 37 -15.81 4.01 3.09
N SER A 38 -16.79 4.08 3.99
CA SER A 38 -18.19 4.35 3.64
C SER A 38 -18.45 5.65 2.84
N PRO A 39 -17.83 6.81 3.18
CA PRO A 39 -18.02 8.05 2.42
C PRO A 39 -17.47 7.95 0.99
N PHE A 40 -16.33 7.29 0.82
CA PHE A 40 -15.65 7.15 -0.47
C PHE A 40 -16.41 6.22 -1.41
N ILE A 41 -16.85 5.06 -0.92
CA ILE A 41 -17.70 4.14 -1.70
C ILE A 41 -19.03 4.82 -2.07
N SER A 42 -19.63 5.57 -1.14
CA SER A 42 -20.87 6.31 -1.40
C SER A 42 -20.71 7.32 -2.55
N LEU A 43 -19.60 8.07 -2.55
CA LEU A 43 -19.30 9.05 -3.58
C LEU A 43 -19.02 8.37 -4.93
N ALA A 44 -18.16 7.36 -4.94
CA ALA A 44 -17.81 6.62 -6.13
C ALA A 44 -19.04 5.96 -6.78
N TYR A 45 -19.92 5.37 -5.97
CA TYR A 45 -21.19 4.80 -6.44
C TYR A 45 -22.09 5.84 -7.09
N LYS A 46 -22.20 7.03 -6.51
CA LYS A 46 -22.98 8.13 -7.09
C LYS A 46 -22.38 8.69 -8.38
N LEU A 47 -21.07 8.54 -8.58
CA LEU A 47 -20.36 8.95 -9.77
C LEU A 47 -20.24 7.83 -10.82
N GLY A 48 -20.70 6.60 -10.52
CA GLY A 48 -20.52 5.45 -11.40
C GLY A 48 -19.07 5.02 -11.56
N VAL A 49 -18.22 5.29 -10.56
CA VAL A 49 -16.80 4.95 -10.57
C VAL A 49 -16.59 3.66 -9.76
N PRO A 50 -16.04 2.59 -10.36
CA PRO A 50 -15.77 1.36 -9.63
C PRO A 50 -14.58 1.52 -8.68
N VAL A 51 -14.56 0.75 -7.60
CA VAL A 51 -13.64 0.91 -6.46
C VAL A 51 -12.96 -0.41 -6.11
N CYS A 52 -11.63 -0.39 -6.04
CA CYS A 52 -10.85 -1.44 -5.39
C CYS A 52 -10.42 -0.98 -4.00
N ILE A 53 -10.55 -1.85 -3.01
CA ILE A 53 -10.06 -1.65 -1.65
C ILE A 53 -8.93 -2.64 -1.42
N VAL A 54 -7.74 -2.14 -1.11
CA VAL A 54 -6.71 -2.93 -0.42
C VAL A 54 -6.70 -2.50 1.03
N SER A 55 -6.84 -3.47 1.94
CA SER A 55 -6.91 -3.24 3.38
C SER A 55 -5.98 -4.17 4.13
N ASP A 56 -5.60 -3.75 5.34
CA ASP A 56 -4.92 -4.59 6.30
C ASP A 56 -5.81 -5.80 6.66
N ASN A 57 -5.19 -6.86 7.15
CA ASN A 57 -5.90 -8.06 7.58
C ASN A 57 -5.62 -8.36 9.05
N ASP A 58 -5.55 -7.30 9.84
CA ASP A 58 -5.31 -7.35 11.28
C ASP A 58 -6.63 -7.28 12.08
N GLY A 59 -6.68 -7.96 13.23
CA GLY A 59 -7.80 -7.86 14.17
C GLY A 59 -9.17 -8.12 13.55
N ASN A 60 -10.04 -7.11 13.55
CA ASN A 60 -11.44 -7.16 13.10
C ASN A 60 -11.69 -6.41 11.78
N THR A 61 -10.65 -6.07 11.02
CA THR A 61 -10.73 -5.22 9.82
C THR A 61 -11.72 -5.75 8.79
N SER A 62 -11.69 -7.06 8.50
CA SER A 62 -12.60 -7.68 7.54
C SER A 62 -14.08 -7.55 7.95
N ASP A 63 -14.36 -7.69 9.25
CA ASP A 63 -15.72 -7.58 9.80
C ASP A 63 -16.23 -6.15 9.76
N GLU A 64 -15.35 -5.17 10.04
CA GLU A 64 -15.69 -3.74 9.97
C GLU A 64 -16.01 -3.30 8.54
N ILE A 65 -15.20 -3.73 7.56
CA ILE A 65 -15.42 -3.42 6.15
C ILE A 65 -16.71 -4.09 5.65
N ALA A 66 -16.92 -5.37 5.98
CA ALA A 66 -18.14 -6.09 5.62
C ALA A 66 -19.39 -5.41 6.22
N SER A 67 -19.31 -4.95 7.47
CA SER A 67 -20.39 -4.21 8.13
C SER A 67 -20.69 -2.88 7.43
N GLN A 68 -19.67 -2.13 7.04
CA GLN A 68 -19.82 -0.88 6.27
C GLN A 68 -20.49 -1.11 4.92
N ILE A 69 -20.06 -2.14 4.19
CA ILE A 69 -20.64 -2.47 2.88
C ILE A 69 -22.11 -2.85 3.01
N ARG A 70 -22.46 -3.71 3.97
CA ARG A 70 -23.86 -4.08 4.22
C ARG A 70 -24.74 -2.86 4.52
N LYS A 71 -24.23 -1.90 5.30
CA LYS A 71 -24.95 -0.65 5.59
C LYS A 71 -25.15 0.19 4.34
N LEU A 72 -24.16 0.25 3.45
CA LEU A 72 -24.25 0.97 2.18
C LEU A 72 -25.24 0.31 1.21
N GLU A 73 -25.19 -1.01 1.09
CA GLU A 73 -26.12 -1.80 0.29
C GLU A 73 -27.57 -1.59 0.74
N GLN A 74 -27.81 -1.62 2.06
CA GLN A 74 -29.11 -1.27 2.64
C GLN A 74 -29.52 0.18 2.33
N LYS A 75 -28.60 1.13 2.49
CA LYS A 75 -28.84 2.56 2.23
C LYS A 75 -29.19 2.85 0.78
N PHE A 76 -28.54 2.17 -0.16
CA PHE A 76 -28.77 2.34 -1.59
C PHE A 76 -29.78 1.37 -2.19
N ASN A 77 -30.29 0.43 -1.38
CA ASN A 77 -31.19 -0.65 -1.79
C ASN A 77 -30.63 -1.40 -3.02
N CYS A 78 -29.36 -1.80 -2.94
CA CYS A 78 -28.64 -2.51 -3.98
C CYS A 78 -27.70 -3.57 -3.38
N THR A 79 -27.14 -4.40 -4.24
CA THR A 79 -25.99 -5.26 -3.91
C THR A 79 -24.85 -4.84 -4.83
N PHE A 80 -23.66 -4.59 -4.28
CA PHE A 80 -22.53 -4.21 -5.12
C PHE A 80 -22.03 -5.45 -5.88
N SER A 81 -21.91 -5.33 -7.20
CA SER A 81 -21.34 -6.39 -8.03
C SER A 81 -19.80 -6.37 -7.95
N PRO A 82 -19.14 -7.50 -8.27
CA PRO A 82 -17.68 -7.54 -8.44
C PRO A 82 -17.16 -6.62 -9.57
N GLU A 83 -18.03 -6.20 -10.49
CA GLU A 83 -17.73 -5.20 -11.53
C GLU A 83 -17.67 -3.76 -10.98
N PHE A 84 -18.18 -3.54 -9.76
CA PHE A 84 -18.19 -2.23 -9.12
C PHE A 84 -17.28 -2.16 -7.90
N LEU A 85 -17.28 -3.18 -7.04
CA LEU A 85 -16.52 -3.18 -5.79
C LEU A 85 -15.69 -4.46 -5.65
N SER A 86 -14.39 -4.30 -5.48
CA SER A 86 -13.44 -5.37 -5.18
C SER A 86 -12.68 -5.07 -3.89
N ILE A 87 -12.41 -6.09 -3.08
CA ILE A 87 -11.76 -5.96 -1.79
C ILE A 87 -10.70 -7.05 -1.68
N ASN A 88 -9.46 -6.63 -1.49
CA ASN A 88 -8.30 -7.49 -1.36
C ASN A 88 -7.64 -7.22 -0.01
N TYR A 89 -7.39 -8.28 0.74
CA TYR A 89 -6.78 -8.19 2.07
C TYR A 89 -5.31 -8.61 1.99
N LEU A 90 -4.47 -7.97 2.79
CA LEU A 90 -3.11 -8.44 3.04
C LEU A 90 -3.11 -9.83 3.71
N HIS A 91 -1.93 -10.44 3.88
CA HIS A 91 -1.83 -11.71 4.59
C HIS A 91 -2.45 -11.62 5.99
N ASN A 92 -3.08 -12.71 6.44
CA ASN A 92 -3.78 -12.75 7.71
C ASN A 92 -2.87 -12.30 8.88
N GLY A 93 -3.33 -11.31 9.63
CA GLY A 93 -2.61 -10.69 10.74
C GLY A 93 -1.59 -9.62 10.33
N CYS A 94 -1.52 -9.22 9.06
CA CYS A 94 -0.58 -8.21 8.59
C CYS A 94 -1.23 -6.86 8.34
N ASP A 95 -0.52 -5.81 8.74
CA ASP A 95 -0.58 -4.49 8.12
C ASP A 95 0.40 -4.42 6.95
N ILE A 96 0.44 -3.28 6.25
CA ILE A 96 1.36 -3.09 5.13
C ILE A 96 2.83 -3.26 5.53
N GLU A 97 3.28 -2.75 6.67
CA GLU A 97 4.65 -2.91 7.12
C GLU A 97 5.02 -4.39 7.34
N ALA A 98 4.17 -5.15 8.03
CA ALA A 98 4.37 -6.57 8.28
C ALA A 98 4.34 -7.40 6.99
N GLU A 99 3.49 -7.04 6.03
CA GLU A 99 3.44 -7.65 4.70
C GLU A 99 4.77 -7.47 3.95
N LEU A 100 5.28 -6.23 3.89
CA LEU A 100 6.52 -5.91 3.19
C LEU A 100 7.74 -6.61 3.84
N VAL A 101 7.79 -6.67 5.18
CA VAL A 101 8.90 -7.29 5.93
C VAL A 101 8.84 -8.81 5.89
N ASN A 102 7.70 -9.41 6.25
CA ASN A 102 7.62 -10.84 6.55
C ASN A 102 7.21 -11.69 5.35
N HIS A 103 6.46 -11.14 4.40
CA HIS A 103 5.93 -11.89 3.25
C HIS A 103 6.69 -11.59 1.95
N LEU A 104 6.98 -10.32 1.66
CA LEU A 104 7.79 -9.97 0.47
C LEU A 104 9.31 -10.00 0.74
N GLY A 105 9.73 -9.83 1.99
CA GLY A 105 11.14 -9.83 2.34
C GLY A 105 11.90 -8.59 1.84
N LEU A 106 11.23 -7.43 1.76
CA LEU A 106 11.84 -6.14 1.36
C LEU A 106 12.66 -5.49 2.49
N VAL A 107 13.31 -6.31 3.31
CA VAL A 107 14.03 -5.88 4.52
C VAL A 107 15.14 -4.91 4.17
N ASP A 108 15.88 -5.16 3.09
CA ASP A 108 17.00 -4.31 2.67
C ASP A 108 16.50 -2.97 2.14
N GLU A 109 15.45 -2.96 1.32
CA GLU A 109 14.83 -1.72 0.82
C GLU A 109 14.26 -0.87 1.95
N LEU A 110 13.59 -1.49 2.92
CA LEU A 110 13.04 -0.80 4.08
C LEU A 110 14.16 -0.21 4.96
N LYS A 111 15.23 -0.96 5.22
CA LYS A 111 16.41 -0.44 5.93
C LYS A 111 17.06 0.71 5.18
N GLN A 112 17.19 0.60 3.85
CA GLN A 112 17.72 1.67 3.01
C GLN A 112 16.83 2.93 3.07
N SER A 113 15.50 2.77 3.05
CA SER A 113 14.57 3.90 3.18
C SER A 113 14.73 4.63 4.52
N LEU A 114 15.00 3.89 5.61
CA LEU A 114 15.27 4.47 6.93
C LEU A 114 16.61 5.20 6.98
N VAL A 115 17.65 4.70 6.30
CA VAL A 115 18.90 5.43 6.15
C VAL A 115 18.64 6.75 5.46
N GLN A 116 17.98 6.74 4.29
CA GLN A 116 17.67 7.94 3.51
C GLN A 116 16.82 8.96 4.27
N LEU A 117 15.91 8.49 5.12
CA LEU A 117 15.13 9.37 6.00
C LEU A 117 16.00 10.11 7.03
N THR A 118 17.10 9.49 7.47
CA THR A 118 17.96 10.06 8.53
C THR A 118 19.12 10.91 8.01
N VAL A 119 19.48 10.79 6.73
CA VAL A 119 20.66 11.44 6.15
C VAL A 119 20.27 12.48 5.11
N ASN A 120 21.06 13.54 5.01
CA ASN A 120 20.99 14.54 3.95
C ASN A 120 22.12 14.32 2.94
N GLU A 121 21.96 14.86 1.73
CA GLU A 121 22.98 14.78 0.66
C GLU A 121 24.36 15.35 1.06
N ASN A 122 24.38 16.27 2.04
CA ASN A 122 25.59 16.93 2.53
C ASN A 122 26.20 16.26 3.77
N ASP A 123 25.62 15.17 4.27
CA ASP A 123 26.11 14.51 5.47
C ASP A 123 27.43 13.79 5.23
N ASN A 124 28.24 13.70 6.29
CA ASN A 124 29.55 13.06 6.24
C ASN A 124 29.40 11.57 5.88
N PRO A 125 30.22 11.02 4.96
CA PRO A 125 30.20 9.59 4.63
C PRO A 125 30.29 8.65 5.84
N ARG A 126 31.02 9.04 6.89
CA ARG A 126 31.09 8.27 8.15
C ARG A 126 29.76 8.22 8.91
N TYR A 127 28.96 9.28 8.83
CA TYR A 127 27.64 9.33 9.45
C TYR A 127 26.66 8.42 8.70
N ILE A 128 26.68 8.47 7.37
CA ILE A 128 25.89 7.57 6.51
C ILE A 128 26.24 6.11 6.82
N GLU A 129 27.53 5.77 6.81
CA GLU A 129 28.00 4.42 7.13
C GLU A 129 27.59 3.96 8.54
N ALA A 130 27.64 4.87 9.53
CA ALA A 130 27.18 4.57 10.89
C ALA A 130 25.67 4.24 10.92
N LYS A 131 24.84 5.01 10.21
CA LYS A 131 23.39 4.76 10.13
C LYS A 131 23.05 3.49 9.34
N THR A 132 23.77 3.22 8.26
CA THR A 132 23.64 1.95 7.53
C THR A 132 23.98 0.78 8.46
N ASN A 133 25.06 0.85 9.22
CA ASN A 133 25.45 -0.21 10.16
C ASN A 133 24.47 -0.36 11.33
N GLU A 134 23.86 0.74 11.78
CA GLU A 134 22.83 0.74 12.82
C GLU A 134 21.60 -0.06 12.34
N PHE A 135 21.01 0.34 11.20
CA PHE A 135 19.79 -0.32 10.68
C PHE A 135 20.06 -1.72 10.13
N ALA A 136 21.26 -2.01 9.63
CA ALA A 136 21.64 -3.36 9.19
C ALA A 136 21.47 -4.39 10.31
N ARG A 137 21.71 -4.01 11.57
CA ARG A 137 21.61 -4.88 12.75
C ARG A 137 20.19 -5.12 13.22
N PHE A 138 19.21 -4.37 12.73
CA PHE A 138 17.83 -4.53 13.16
C PHE A 138 17.31 -5.90 12.74
N ASN A 139 16.69 -6.59 13.69
CA ASN A 139 15.83 -7.73 13.40
C ASN A 139 14.46 -7.25 12.90
N ASN A 140 13.60 -8.17 12.44
CA ASN A 140 12.29 -7.81 11.87
C ASN A 140 11.40 -7.06 12.88
N THR A 141 11.42 -7.43 14.16
CA THR A 141 10.63 -6.76 15.20
C THR A 141 11.08 -5.32 15.39
N GLU A 142 12.39 -5.10 15.54
CA GLU A 142 12.98 -3.75 15.69
C GLU A 142 12.73 -2.89 14.44
N LEU A 143 12.77 -3.50 13.26
CA LEU A 143 12.45 -2.83 12.00
C LEU A 143 10.99 -2.38 11.98
N LEU A 144 10.04 -3.27 12.31
CA LEU A 144 8.61 -2.94 12.32
C LEU A 144 8.29 -1.82 13.32
N GLU A 145 8.83 -1.87 14.53
CA GLU A 145 8.67 -0.80 15.52
C GLU A 145 9.20 0.54 14.99
N LYS A 146 10.32 0.52 14.27
CA LYS A 146 10.89 1.73 13.70
C LYS A 146 10.03 2.29 12.56
N LEU A 147 9.56 1.44 11.66
CA LEU A 147 8.69 1.82 10.54
C LEU A 147 7.39 2.44 11.05
N ASP A 148 6.78 1.86 12.08
CA ASP A 148 5.54 2.37 12.69
C ASP A 148 5.69 3.82 13.19
N SER A 149 6.83 4.14 13.81
CA SER A 149 7.11 5.50 14.28
C SER A 149 7.43 6.51 13.16
N THR A 150 7.63 6.07 11.92
CA THR A 150 8.16 6.89 10.81
C THR A 150 7.39 6.76 9.48
N LYS A 151 6.16 6.23 9.50
CA LYS A 151 5.35 5.91 8.30
C LYS A 151 5.31 6.99 7.23
N SER A 152 5.11 8.25 7.61
CA SER A 152 5.05 9.37 6.65
C SER A 152 6.39 9.74 6.02
N GLY A 153 7.51 9.41 6.68
CA GLY A 153 8.85 9.74 6.24
C GLY A 153 9.46 8.66 5.36
N TYR A 154 9.48 7.42 5.84
CA TYR A 154 10.19 6.35 5.14
C TYR A 154 9.47 5.94 3.84
N SER A 155 8.14 6.03 3.80
CA SER A 155 7.33 5.52 2.68
C SER A 155 7.61 6.24 1.37
N GLY A 156 7.93 7.54 1.41
CA GLY A 156 8.37 8.29 0.22
C GLY A 156 9.70 7.77 -0.34
N PHE A 157 10.70 7.58 0.53
CA PHE A 157 11.99 7.00 0.13
C PHE A 157 11.85 5.55 -0.36
N LEU A 158 10.97 4.78 0.28
CA LEU A 158 10.67 3.42 -0.15
C LEU A 158 10.07 3.41 -1.55
N ALA A 159 9.14 4.32 -1.85
CA ALA A 159 8.56 4.45 -3.19
C ALA A 159 9.65 4.70 -4.25
N ASP A 160 10.61 5.59 -3.98
CA ASP A 160 11.74 5.84 -4.88
C ASP A 160 12.65 4.62 -5.04
N ILE A 161 12.93 3.89 -3.96
CA ILE A 161 13.74 2.66 -4.00
C ILE A 161 13.05 1.59 -4.85
N ILE A 162 11.74 1.39 -4.66
CA ILE A 162 10.95 0.44 -5.45
C ILE A 162 10.93 0.86 -6.92
N ALA A 163 10.75 2.16 -7.22
CA ALA A 163 10.71 2.70 -8.58
C ALA A 163 12.01 2.43 -9.35
N ASN A 164 13.16 2.44 -8.66
CA ASN A 164 14.47 2.22 -9.26
C ASN A 164 14.98 0.77 -9.13
N SER A 165 14.17 -0.13 -8.55
CA SER A 165 14.56 -1.53 -8.41
C SER A 165 14.48 -2.29 -9.73
N ASP A 166 15.48 -3.14 -9.97
CA ASP A 166 15.51 -4.12 -11.08
C ASP A 166 14.77 -5.42 -10.74
N LYS A 167 14.19 -5.53 -9.53
CA LYS A 167 13.41 -6.71 -9.13
C LYS A 167 12.11 -6.81 -9.94
N GLU A 168 11.69 -8.04 -10.18
CA GLU A 168 10.44 -8.31 -10.88
C GLU A 168 9.22 -7.85 -10.04
N PRO A 169 8.11 -7.45 -10.66
CA PRO A 169 6.92 -6.96 -9.93
C PRO A 169 6.42 -7.91 -8.83
N ASN A 170 6.45 -9.22 -9.06
CA ASN A 170 6.03 -10.23 -8.07
C ASN A 170 6.95 -10.34 -6.84
N GLN A 171 8.14 -9.72 -6.88
CA GLN A 171 9.06 -9.64 -5.75
C GLN A 171 8.91 -8.34 -4.96
N LEU A 172 8.19 -7.35 -5.52
CA LEU A 172 8.07 -6.00 -4.96
C LEU A 172 6.65 -5.65 -4.52
N ILE A 173 5.65 -6.28 -5.13
CA ILE A 173 4.25 -5.89 -4.99
C ILE A 173 3.50 -6.94 -4.16
N PRO A 174 2.81 -6.55 -3.07
CA PRO A 174 2.00 -7.50 -2.31
C PRO A 174 0.88 -8.09 -3.17
N GLN A 175 0.51 -9.34 -2.91
CA GLN A 175 -0.48 -10.05 -3.74
C GLN A 175 -1.83 -9.29 -3.79
N ALA A 176 -2.27 -8.69 -2.69
CA ALA A 176 -3.52 -7.92 -2.65
C ALA A 176 -3.53 -6.71 -3.63
N PHE A 177 -2.37 -6.09 -3.86
CA PHE A 177 -2.22 -5.04 -4.86
C PHE A 177 -2.28 -5.62 -6.27
N ILE A 178 -1.60 -6.74 -6.52
CA ILE A 178 -1.65 -7.45 -7.80
C ILE A 178 -3.09 -7.83 -8.14
N ASP A 179 -3.83 -8.42 -7.20
CA ASP A 179 -5.23 -8.82 -7.40
C ASP A 179 -6.13 -7.61 -7.70
N SER A 180 -5.86 -6.47 -7.05
CA SER A 180 -6.54 -5.21 -7.34
C SER A 180 -6.20 -4.67 -8.74
N PHE A 181 -4.94 -4.80 -9.16
CA PHE A 181 -4.49 -4.37 -10.47
C PHE A 181 -5.09 -5.22 -11.58
N GLU A 182 -5.13 -6.54 -11.43
CA GLU A 182 -5.81 -7.44 -12.37
C GLU A 182 -7.30 -7.13 -12.45
N THR A 183 -7.97 -6.88 -11.32
CA THR A 183 -9.38 -6.44 -11.31
C THR A 183 -9.57 -5.16 -12.14
N ILE A 184 -8.70 -4.15 -11.95
CA ILE A 184 -8.76 -2.90 -12.70
C ILE A 184 -8.54 -3.12 -14.20
N LYS A 185 -7.63 -4.04 -14.55
CA LYS A 185 -7.34 -4.43 -15.93
C LYS A 185 -8.57 -5.03 -16.60
N GLU A 186 -9.29 -5.91 -15.90
CA GLU A 186 -10.55 -6.50 -16.38
C GLU A 186 -11.61 -5.43 -16.64
N TRP A 187 -11.78 -4.47 -15.72
CA TRP A 187 -12.77 -3.39 -15.88
C TRP A 187 -12.47 -2.46 -17.05
N ARG A 188 -11.18 -2.29 -17.40
CA ARG A 188 -10.76 -1.34 -18.45
C ARG A 188 -10.33 -1.98 -19.76
N THR A 189 -10.42 -3.32 -19.90
CA THR A 189 -9.91 -4.06 -21.07
C THR A 189 -8.46 -3.66 -21.42
N LEU A 190 -7.60 -3.58 -20.40
CA LEU A 190 -6.18 -3.17 -20.51
C LEU A 190 -5.24 -4.32 -20.89
#